data_AF-A0A2U3LUM5-F1
#
_entry.id   AF-A0A2U3LUM5-F1
#
_cell.length_a   1.000
_cell.length_b   1.000
_cell.length_c   1.000
_cell.angle_alpha   90.00
_cell.angle_beta   90.00
_cell.angle_gamma   90.00
#
_symmetry.space_group_name_H-M   'P 1'
#
loop_
_entity.id
_entity.type
_entity.pdbx_description
1 polymer ?
#
loop_
_entity_poly.entity_id
_entity_poly.type
_entity_poly.pdbx_seq_one_letter_code
_entity_poly.pdbx_strand_id
1 'polypeptide(L)'
;MVGGPKGGTLFNMGSRKIKHKAKKSREVKVDAETMKILQEQIQKFREKFGREPGPGDPLFFDPDSFVPRPLDLDELNKETVDAMVKAGMRPELIYAYRKTGYIIMEDNIDKIPKSGLDEWEAAIEEYFAIAEFAGEGEE
;
A
#
# COMPACT_ATOMS: atom_id res chain seq x y z
N MET A 1 22.81 22.20 -35.45
CA MET A 1 22.14 22.90 -34.33
C MET A 1 20.85 22.16 -34.03
N VAL A 2 20.95 21.24 -33.08
CA VAL A 2 20.22 21.19 -31.79
C VAL A 2 18.75 20.80 -31.97
N GLY A 3 18.50 19.49 -31.86
CA GLY A 3 17.17 18.91 -31.67
C GLY A 3 16.66 19.18 -30.26
N GLY A 4 15.38 19.51 -30.16
CA GLY A 4 14.68 19.86 -28.92
C GLY A 4 14.58 18.73 -27.88
N PRO A 5 14.17 19.07 -26.65
CA PRO A 5 14.33 18.23 -25.48
C PRO A 5 13.30 17.11 -25.46
N LYS A 6 13.76 15.85 -25.36
CA LYS A 6 12.88 14.74 -25.02
C LYS A 6 12.71 14.70 -23.51
N GLY A 7 11.57 15.20 -23.06
CA GLY A 7 11.05 14.93 -21.73
C GLY A 7 10.72 13.45 -21.54
N GLY A 8 10.62 13.07 -20.26
CA GLY A 8 10.14 11.76 -19.83
C GLY A 8 11.11 11.04 -18.91
N THR A 9 11.32 11.55 -17.70
CA THR A 9 11.85 10.75 -16.60
C THR A 9 10.85 9.63 -16.33
N LEU A 10 11.09 8.45 -16.91
CA LEU A 10 10.44 7.21 -16.54
C LEU A 10 10.87 6.86 -15.12
N PHE A 11 10.09 7.29 -14.14
CA PHE A 11 10.11 6.67 -12.81
C PHE A 11 9.63 5.24 -12.98
N ASN A 12 10.59 4.32 -13.05
CA ASN A 12 10.36 2.89 -12.99
C ASN A 12 9.80 2.57 -11.59
N MET A 13 8.50 2.76 -11.41
CA MET A 13 7.75 2.31 -10.23
C MET A 13 7.70 0.80 -10.31
N GLY A 14 8.75 0.17 -9.78
CA GLY A 14 8.83 -1.27 -9.66
C GLY A 14 7.63 -1.78 -8.89
N SER A 15 6.64 -2.30 -9.60
CA SER A 15 5.58 -3.13 -9.05
C SER A 15 6.28 -4.27 -8.31
N ARG A 16 6.30 -4.21 -6.96
CA ARG A 16 6.87 -5.29 -6.16
C ARG A 16 6.03 -6.53 -6.44
N LYS A 17 6.52 -7.39 -7.33
CA LYS A 17 6.05 -8.77 -7.44
C LYS A 17 6.34 -9.43 -6.10
N ILE A 18 5.32 -9.53 -5.25
CA ILE A 18 5.38 -10.28 -4.01
C ILE A 18 5.58 -11.75 -4.42
N LYS A 19 6.84 -12.18 -4.48
CA LYS A 19 7.16 -13.60 -4.65
C LYS A 19 6.66 -14.30 -3.40
N HIS A 20 5.61 -15.10 -3.53
CA HIS A 20 5.17 -15.99 -2.46
C HIS A 20 6.27 -17.04 -2.20
N LYS A 21 7.26 -16.71 -1.36
CA LYS A 21 8.08 -17.72 -0.68
C LYS A 21 7.11 -18.64 0.05
N ALA A 22 7.32 -19.96 -0.03
CA ALA A 22 6.54 -20.95 0.71
C ALA A 22 6.33 -20.46 2.16
N LYS A 23 5.06 -20.20 2.51
CA LYS A 23 4.67 -19.52 3.76
C LYS A 23 5.15 -20.36 4.94
N LYS A 24 6.13 -19.86 5.69
CA LYS A 24 6.30 -20.27 7.08
C LYS A 24 5.04 -19.77 7.81
N SER A 25 4.18 -20.68 8.24
CA SER A 25 3.02 -20.31 9.06
C SER A 25 3.50 -19.63 10.33
N ARG A 26 2.85 -18.53 10.69
CA ARG A 26 3.09 -17.81 11.94
C ARG A 26 1.74 -17.69 12.62
N GLU A 27 1.70 -18.09 13.88
CA GLU A 27 0.52 -17.86 14.72
C GLU A 27 0.63 -16.46 15.33
N VAL A 28 -0.47 -15.72 15.29
CA VAL A 28 -0.58 -14.37 15.85
C VAL A 28 -1.73 -14.39 16.83
N LYS A 29 -1.53 -13.84 18.03
CA LYS A 29 -2.61 -13.66 19.00
C LYS A 29 -3.54 -12.58 18.48
N VAL A 30 -4.81 -12.92 18.35
CA VAL A 30 -5.88 -12.01 17.94
C VAL A 30 -6.68 -11.63 19.18
N ASP A 31 -6.83 -10.34 19.43
CA ASP A 31 -7.66 -9.84 20.52
C ASP A 31 -9.16 -9.93 20.16
N ALA A 32 -10.03 -9.67 21.14
CA ALA A 32 -11.47 -9.80 20.96
C ALA A 32 -12.07 -8.83 19.94
N GLU A 33 -11.52 -7.62 19.82
CA GLU A 33 -12.00 -6.60 18.87
C GLU A 33 -11.63 -7.03 17.45
N THR A 34 -10.38 -7.42 17.23
CA THR A 34 -9.95 -7.94 15.92
C THR A 34 -10.74 -9.19 15.52
N MET A 35 -11.02 -10.11 16.46
CA MET A 35 -11.86 -11.29 16.18
C MET A 35 -13.28 -10.90 15.75
N LYS A 36 -13.86 -9.87 16.36
CA LYS A 36 -15.19 -9.38 15.98
C LYS A 36 -15.19 -8.85 14.54
N ILE A 37 -14.18 -8.07 14.15
CA ILE A 37 -14.02 -7.55 12.78
C ILE A 37 -13.92 -8.71 11.78
N LEU A 38 -13.15 -9.76 12.11
CA LEU A 38 -13.03 -10.94 11.25
C LEU A 38 -14.36 -11.69 11.11
N GLN A 39 -15.15 -11.80 12.18
CA GLN A 39 -16.47 -12.43 12.14
C GLN A 39 -17.46 -11.63 11.29
N GLU A 40 -17.47 -10.30 11.41
CA GLU A 40 -18.28 -9.43 10.57
C GLU A 40 -17.90 -9.58 9.08
N GLN A 41 -16.61 -9.70 8.78
CA GLN A 41 -16.14 -9.91 7.42
C GLN A 41 -16.55 -11.29 6.86
N ILE A 42 -16.52 -12.34 7.68
CA ILE A 42 -17.04 -13.67 7.31
C ILE A 42 -18.54 -13.60 7.06
N GLN A 43 -19.29 -12.84 7.87
CA GLN A 43 -20.72 -12.67 7.67
C GLN A 43 -21.03 -11.99 6.33
N LYS A 44 -20.29 -10.92 5.97
CA LYS A 44 -20.39 -10.28 4.65
C LYS A 44 -20.10 -11.25 3.51
N PHE A 45 -19.12 -12.15 3.68
CA PHE A 45 -18.84 -13.19 2.69
C PHE A 45 -20.05 -14.11 2.50
N ARG A 46 -20.66 -14.58 3.58
CA ARG A 46 -21.84 -15.45 3.55
C ARG A 46 -23.04 -14.76 2.90
N GLU A 47 -23.29 -13.50 3.25
CA GLU A 47 -24.38 -12.72 2.66
C GLU A 47 -24.21 -12.55 1.15
N LYS A 48 -22.98 -12.34 0.70
CA LYS A 48 -22.69 -12.16 -0.72
C LYS A 48 -22.71 -13.46 -1.53
N PHE A 49 -22.07 -14.52 -1.04
CA PHE A 49 -21.84 -15.75 -1.80
C PHE A 49 -22.74 -16.91 -1.39
N GLY A 50 -23.55 -16.76 -0.35
CA GLY A 50 -24.50 -17.77 0.13
C GLY A 50 -23.86 -19.02 0.76
N ARG A 51 -22.57 -18.96 1.10
CA ARG A 51 -21.81 -20.10 1.65
C ARG A 51 -20.69 -19.65 2.59
N GLU A 52 -20.15 -20.59 3.36
CA GLU A 52 -18.90 -20.39 4.11
C GLU A 52 -17.69 -20.17 3.17
N PRO A 53 -16.71 -19.34 3.59
CA PRO A 53 -15.42 -19.27 2.90
C PRO A 53 -14.65 -20.58 3.07
N GLY A 54 -14.13 -21.12 1.97
CA GLY A 54 -13.24 -22.27 1.96
C GLY A 54 -11.77 -21.87 2.17
N PRO A 55 -10.87 -22.85 2.29
CA PRO A 55 -9.45 -22.61 2.61
C PRO A 55 -8.68 -21.80 1.55
N GLY A 56 -9.21 -21.68 0.33
CA GLY A 56 -8.64 -20.87 -0.75
C GLY A 56 -9.39 -19.56 -1.01
N ASP A 57 -10.50 -19.31 -0.33
CA ASP A 57 -11.30 -18.12 -0.56
C ASP A 57 -10.71 -16.89 0.17
N PRO A 58 -10.71 -15.72 -0.49
CA PRO A 58 -10.26 -14.49 0.14
C PRO A 58 -11.28 -13.98 1.16
N LEU A 59 -10.85 -13.77 2.40
CA LEU A 59 -11.68 -13.11 3.42
C LEU A 59 -11.92 -11.63 3.08
N PHE A 60 -10.90 -10.94 2.57
CA PHE A 60 -11.02 -9.60 2.00
C PHE A 60 -11.20 -9.73 0.49
N PHE A 61 -12.45 -9.62 0.05
CA PHE A 61 -12.84 -9.91 -1.32
C PHE A 61 -13.34 -8.65 -2.04
N ASP A 62 -13.29 -8.70 -3.37
CA ASP A 62 -13.88 -7.72 -4.28
C ASP A 62 -15.42 -7.68 -4.10
N PRO A 63 -15.99 -6.56 -3.62
CA PRO A 63 -17.44 -6.38 -3.38
C PRO A 63 -18.27 -6.27 -4.66
N ASP A 64 -17.65 -6.12 -5.84
CA ASP A 64 -18.33 -6.07 -7.13
C ASP A 64 -18.20 -7.39 -7.92
N SER A 65 -17.30 -8.28 -7.51
CA SER A 65 -17.14 -9.60 -8.14
C SER A 65 -18.24 -10.59 -7.76
N PHE A 66 -18.83 -11.27 -8.75
CA PHE A 66 -19.80 -12.36 -8.52
C PHE A 66 -19.17 -13.65 -7.97
N VAL A 67 -17.85 -13.78 -8.08
CA VAL A 67 -17.08 -14.90 -7.51
C VAL A 67 -16.07 -14.39 -6.49
N PRO A 68 -15.69 -15.18 -5.46
CA PRO A 68 -14.72 -14.74 -4.48
C PRO A 68 -13.36 -14.47 -5.14
N ARG A 69 -13.00 -13.19 -5.25
CA ARG A 69 -11.69 -12.74 -5.74
C ARG A 69 -11.09 -11.80 -4.72
N PRO A 70 -9.77 -11.81 -4.52
CA PRO A 70 -9.12 -10.83 -3.66
C PRO A 70 -9.40 -9.42 -4.16
N LEU A 71 -9.33 -8.44 -3.26
CA LEU A 71 -9.30 -7.02 -3.64
C LEU A 71 -8.15 -6.75 -4.62
N ASP A 72 -8.39 -5.85 -5.58
CA ASP A 72 -7.32 -5.31 -6.42
C ASP A 72 -6.44 -4.38 -5.57
N LEU A 73 -5.20 -4.82 -5.35
CA LEU A 73 -4.25 -4.07 -4.53
C LEU A 73 -3.80 -2.77 -5.20
N ASP A 74 -3.76 -2.71 -6.53
CA ASP A 74 -3.37 -1.49 -7.24
C ASP A 74 -4.49 -0.43 -7.16
N GLU A 75 -5.75 -0.86 -7.20
CA GLU A 75 -6.91 0.01 -6.95
C GLU A 75 -6.93 0.49 -5.51
N LEU A 76 -6.79 -0.44 -4.54
CA LEU A 76 -6.74 -0.10 -3.12
C LEU A 76 -5.61 0.89 -2.79
N ASN A 77 -4.43 0.72 -3.41
CA ASN A 77 -3.31 1.65 -3.23
C ASN A 77 -3.64 3.05 -3.78
N LYS A 78 -4.34 3.15 -4.92
CA LYS A 78 -4.77 4.45 -5.48
C LYS A 78 -5.80 5.12 -4.58
N GLU A 79 -6.80 4.39 -4.12
CA GLU A 79 -7.82 4.90 -3.20
C GLU A 79 -7.18 5.36 -1.88
N THR A 80 -6.20 4.60 -1.39
CA THR A 80 -5.43 4.98 -0.20
C THR A 80 -4.70 6.29 -0.42
N VAL A 81 -3.96 6.45 -1.54
CA VAL A 81 -3.29 7.72 -1.87
C VAL A 81 -4.27 8.88 -1.96
N ASP A 82 -5.41 8.70 -2.62
CA ASP A 82 -6.44 9.75 -2.73
C ASP A 82 -6.99 10.15 -1.35
N ALA A 83 -7.24 9.18 -0.48
CA ALA A 83 -7.60 9.43 0.91
C ALA A 83 -6.50 10.19 1.67
N MET A 84 -5.22 9.88 1.42
CA MET A 84 -4.11 10.61 2.04
C MET A 84 -4.05 12.08 1.61
N VAL A 85 -4.24 12.33 0.30
CA VAL A 85 -4.30 13.69 -0.25
C VAL A 85 -5.46 14.45 0.35
N LYS A 86 -6.65 13.85 0.40
CA LYS A 86 -7.86 14.46 0.99
C LYS A 86 -7.71 14.72 2.49
N ALA A 87 -6.96 13.89 3.21
CA ALA A 87 -6.61 14.09 4.61
C ALA A 87 -5.57 15.20 4.82
N GLY A 88 -5.01 15.79 3.76
CA GLY A 88 -3.99 16.84 3.86
C GLY A 88 -2.64 16.32 4.37
N MET A 89 -2.34 15.03 4.18
CA MET A 89 -1.02 14.52 4.55
C MET A 89 0.09 15.20 3.75
N ARG A 90 1.24 15.35 4.42
CA ARG A 90 2.45 15.93 3.85
C ARG A 90 2.89 15.17 2.58
N PRO A 91 3.20 15.84 1.46
CA PRO A 91 3.53 15.20 0.18
C PRO A 91 4.66 14.18 0.23
N GLU A 92 5.70 14.42 1.04
CA GLU A 92 6.83 13.52 1.27
C GLU A 92 6.41 12.19 1.90
N LEU A 93 5.38 12.19 2.76
CA LEU A 93 4.85 10.98 3.38
C LEU A 93 4.03 10.17 2.36
N ILE A 94 3.26 10.86 1.52
CA ILE A 94 2.51 10.24 0.42
C ILE A 94 3.49 9.62 -0.58
N TYR A 95 4.59 10.33 -0.89
CA TYR A 95 5.66 9.82 -1.74
C TYR A 95 6.31 8.56 -1.15
N ALA A 96 6.69 8.61 0.13
CA ALA A 96 7.29 7.48 0.83
C ALA A 96 6.34 6.27 0.88
N TYR A 97 5.04 6.47 1.13
CA TYR A 97 4.04 5.41 1.04
C TYR A 97 3.95 4.80 -0.37
N ARG A 98 3.86 5.63 -1.43
CA ARG A 98 3.79 5.14 -2.82
C ARG A 98 4.99 4.28 -3.20
N LYS A 99 6.17 4.60 -2.66
CA LYS A 99 7.42 3.89 -2.96
C LYS A 99 7.59 2.62 -2.12
N THR A 100 7.31 2.71 -0.81
CA THR A 100 7.65 1.67 0.17
C THR A 100 6.48 0.85 0.66
N GLY A 101 5.25 1.29 0.40
CA GLY A 101 4.01 0.65 0.85
C GLY A 101 3.78 0.74 2.37
N TYR A 102 4.66 1.41 3.12
CA TYR A 102 4.50 1.58 4.55
C TYR A 102 3.76 2.87 4.88
N ILE A 103 2.76 2.75 5.76
CA ILE A 103 2.13 3.87 6.42
C ILE A 103 2.70 3.90 7.83
N ILE A 104 3.59 4.86 8.11
CA ILE A 104 4.28 4.96 9.40
C ILE A 104 3.60 6.03 10.24
N MET A 105 3.22 5.66 11.45
CA MET A 105 2.62 6.49 12.48
C MET A 105 3.27 6.17 13.82
N GLU A 106 3.09 7.06 14.80
CA GLU A 106 3.64 6.86 16.15
C GLU A 106 3.20 5.53 16.78
N ASP A 107 1.95 5.13 16.57
CA ASP A 107 1.36 3.91 17.13
C ASP A 107 1.77 2.59 16.43
N ASN A 108 2.54 2.67 15.34
CA ASN A 108 2.91 1.48 14.56
C ASN A 108 4.39 1.38 14.20
N ILE A 109 5.20 2.39 14.50
CA ILE A 109 6.62 2.43 14.14
C ILE A 109 7.39 1.23 14.70
N ASP A 110 7.03 0.77 15.89
CA ASP A 110 7.61 -0.39 16.56
C ASP A 110 7.32 -1.72 15.85
N LYS A 111 6.29 -1.75 15.00
CA LYS A 111 5.85 -2.93 14.23
C LYS A 111 6.50 -2.98 12.85
N ILE A 112 7.12 -1.90 12.41
CA ILE A 112 7.80 -1.85 11.11
C ILE A 112 9.20 -2.47 11.26
N PRO A 113 9.59 -3.42 10.39
CA PRO A 113 10.96 -3.93 10.41
C PRO A 113 11.94 -2.79 10.14
N LYS A 114 13.12 -2.82 10.77
CA LYS A 114 14.15 -1.79 10.59
C LYS A 114 14.42 -1.45 9.12
N SER A 115 14.57 -2.47 8.27
CA SER A 115 14.79 -2.25 6.82
C SER A 115 13.65 -1.49 6.14
N GLY A 116 12.41 -1.64 6.62
CA GLY A 116 11.27 -0.89 6.12
C GLY A 116 11.27 0.58 6.58
N LEU A 117 11.74 0.85 7.80
CA LEU A 117 11.98 2.22 8.27
C LEU A 117 13.08 2.89 7.44
N ASP A 118 14.22 2.21 7.26
CA ASP A 118 15.35 2.71 6.48
C ASP A 118 14.94 3.03 5.03
N GLU A 119 14.15 2.16 4.38
CA GLU A 119 13.60 2.39 3.03
C GLU A 119 12.66 3.60 2.97
N TRP A 120 11.87 3.82 4.03
CA TRP A 120 10.91 4.92 4.11
C TRP A 120 11.60 6.26 4.34
N GLU A 121 12.59 6.31 5.23
CA GLU A 121 13.42 7.50 5.47
C GLU A 121 14.16 7.90 4.19
N ALA A 122 14.79 6.94 3.51
CA ALA A 122 15.48 7.19 2.24
C ALA A 122 14.52 7.72 1.15
N ALA A 123 13.25 7.29 1.16
CA ALA A 123 12.25 7.80 0.22
C ALA A 123 11.88 9.27 0.51
N ILE A 124 11.89 9.69 1.77
CA ILE A 124 11.66 11.09 2.15
C ILE A 124 12.85 11.95 1.74
N GLU A 125 14.09 11.49 1.99
CA GLU A 125 15.30 12.19 1.55
C GLU A 125 15.31 12.39 0.03
N GLU A 126 14.96 11.34 -0.72
CA GLU A 126 14.84 11.42 -2.18
C GLU A 126 13.77 12.44 -2.62
N TYR A 127 12.63 12.52 -1.94
CA TYR A 127 11.61 13.52 -2.25
C TYR A 127 12.16 14.95 -2.14
N PHE A 128 12.87 15.26 -1.06
CA PHE A 128 13.46 16.59 -0.87
C PHE A 128 14.57 16.88 -1.88
N ALA A 129 15.43 15.89 -2.19
CA ALA A 129 16.47 16.06 -3.19
C ALA A 129 15.89 16.34 -4.60
N ILE A 130 14.77 15.71 -4.96
CA ILE A 130 14.07 15.98 -6.22
C ILE A 130 13.44 17.39 -6.20
N ALA A 131 12.84 17.79 -5.07
CA ALA A 131 12.22 19.11 -4.95
C ALA A 131 13.25 20.24 -5.02
N GLU A 132 14.42 20.05 -4.40
CA GLU A 132 15.56 20.96 -4.46
C GLU A 132 16.08 21.10 -5.90
N PHE A 133 16.34 19.98 -6.58
CA PHE A 133 16.77 19.97 -7.98
C PHE A 133 15.74 20.61 -8.94
N ALA A 134 14.44 20.47 -8.65
CA ALA A 134 13.39 21.10 -9.43
C ALA A 134 13.27 22.62 -9.19
N GLY A 135 13.69 23.11 -8.02
CA GLY A 135 13.69 24.54 -7.67
C GLY A 135 14.86 25.32 -8.27
N GLU A 136 15.93 24.67 -8.68
CA GLU A 136 17.13 25.29 -9.28
C GLU A 136 17.00 25.59 -10.80
N GLY A 137 15.83 25.33 -11.40
CA GLY A 137 15.58 25.49 -12.84
C GLY A 137 14.79 26.74 -13.26
N GLU A 138 14.37 27.59 -12.32
CA GLU A 138 13.71 28.89 -12.59
C GLU A 138 14.61 30.05 -12.13
N GLU A 139 15.64 30.40 -12.92
CA GLU A 139 16.27 31.73 -12.90
C GLU A 139 16.40 32.29 -14.32
#